data_AF-A0A1F7B275-F1
#
_entry.id   AF-A0A1F7B275-F1
#
_cell.length_a   1.000
_cell.length_b   1.000
_cell.length_c   1.000
_cell.angle_alpha   90.00
_cell.angle_beta   90.00
_cell.angle_gamma   90.00
#
_symmetry.space_group_name_H-M   'P 1'
#
loop_
_entity.id
_entity.type
_entity.pdbx_description
1 polymer ?
#
loop_
_entity_poly.entity_id
_entity_poly.type
_entity_poly.pdbx_seq_one_letter_code
_entity_poly.pdbx_strand_id
1 'polypeptide(L)'
;MILPDSIQHLIHYAKVDYEKDKDIIITTVFNRGSVEDIRWVLKNYSREDLERNVRNAMKGMWDKRSLNLFSGFFNIRLDPVIKEKAIKSLTNF
;
A
#
# COMPACT_ATOMS: atom_id res chain seq x y z
N MET A 1 -4.01 0.78 18.40
CA MET A 1 -4.78 1.11 17.17
C MET A 1 -5.70 -0.06 16.85
N ILE A 2 -6.95 0.18 16.42
CA ILE A 2 -7.89 -0.89 16.03
C ILE A 2 -8.04 -0.83 14.50
N LEU A 3 -7.85 -1.97 13.83
CA LEU A 3 -8.00 -2.09 12.38
C LEU A 3 -9.51 -2.17 12.03
N PRO A 4 -10.04 -1.34 11.12
CA PRO A 4 -11.40 -1.46 10.64
C PRO A 4 -11.68 -2.85 10.05
N ASP A 5 -12.88 -3.37 10.25
CA ASP A 5 -13.26 -4.69 9.72
C ASP A 5 -13.10 -4.75 8.19
N SER A 6 -13.39 -3.65 7.49
CA SER A 6 -13.14 -3.52 6.05
C SER A 6 -11.69 -3.78 5.67
N ILE A 7 -10.73 -3.34 6.49
CA ILE A 7 -9.30 -3.55 6.25
C ILE A 7 -8.86 -4.95 6.72
N GLN A 8 -9.43 -5.45 7.82
CA GLN A 8 -9.20 -6.84 8.26
C GLN A 8 -9.58 -7.85 7.15
N HIS A 9 -10.72 -7.66 6.48
CA HIS A 9 -11.14 -8.51 5.37
C HIS A 9 -10.20 -8.45 4.15
N LEU A 10 -9.52 -7.32 3.93
CA LEU A 10 -8.57 -7.19 2.83
C LEU A 10 -7.27 -7.96 3.09
N ILE A 11 -6.88 -8.13 4.37
CA ILE A 11 -5.62 -8.74 4.77
C ILE A 11 -5.92 -10.13 5.32
N HIS A 12 -5.87 -11.13 4.44
CA HIS A 12 -6.28 -12.52 4.66
C HIS A 12 -5.38 -13.32 5.65
N TYR A 13 -4.87 -12.68 6.71
CA TYR A 13 -3.96 -13.29 7.68
C TYR A 13 -4.52 -13.18 9.09
N ALA A 14 -4.63 -14.33 9.76
CA ALA A 14 -5.27 -14.50 11.06
C ALA A 14 -4.60 -13.74 12.23
N LYS A 15 -3.44 -13.09 12.03
CA LYS A 15 -2.77 -12.25 13.03
C LYS A 15 -1.90 -11.19 12.34
N VAL A 16 -2.50 -10.11 11.85
CA VAL A 16 -1.74 -8.94 11.40
C VAL A 16 -1.16 -8.24 12.62
N ASP A 17 0.15 -8.14 12.71
CA ASP A 17 0.85 -7.34 13.72
C ASP A 17 1.01 -5.93 13.16
N TYR A 18 0.26 -4.98 13.72
CA TYR A 18 0.12 -3.62 13.17
C TYR A 18 1.46 -2.88 12.97
N GLU A 19 2.44 -3.09 13.85
CA GLU A 19 3.76 -2.46 13.72
C GLU A 19 4.62 -3.17 12.67
N LYS A 20 4.51 -4.50 12.57
CA LYS A 20 5.33 -5.31 11.65
C LYS A 20 4.79 -5.32 10.23
N ASP A 21 3.47 -5.22 10.06
CA ASP A 21 2.79 -5.40 8.79
C ASP A 21 2.29 -4.08 8.18
N LYS A 22 2.72 -2.93 8.72
CA LYS A 22 2.29 -1.60 8.24
C LYS A 22 2.42 -1.44 6.73
N ASP A 23 3.50 -1.94 6.13
CA ASP A 23 3.72 -1.79 4.69
C ASP A 23 2.74 -2.62 3.85
N ILE A 24 2.31 -3.78 4.37
CA ILE A 24 1.28 -4.64 3.76
C ILE A 24 -0.09 -3.98 3.88
N ILE A 25 -0.41 -3.41 5.05
CA ILE A 25 -1.66 -2.69 5.31
C ILE A 25 -1.79 -1.51 4.34
N ILE A 26 -0.79 -0.63 4.30
CA ILE A 26 -0.78 0.57 3.45
C ILE A 26 -0.94 0.17 1.98
N THR A 27 -0.09 -0.74 1.48
CA THR A 27 -0.13 -1.18 0.07
C THR A 27 -1.48 -1.81 -0.28
N THR A 28 -2.04 -2.63 0.61
CA THR A 28 -3.35 -3.27 0.42
C THR A 28 -4.46 -2.24 0.30
N VAL A 29 -4.52 -1.28 1.23
CA VAL A 29 -5.56 -0.24 1.21
C VAL A 29 -5.39 0.66 -0.01
N PHE A 30 -4.17 1.05 -0.36
CA PHE A 30 -3.93 1.87 -1.54
C PHE A 30 -4.31 1.17 -2.86
N ASN A 31 -4.17 -0.14 -2.95
CA ASN A 31 -4.54 -0.87 -4.16
C ASN A 31 -6.05 -1.08 -4.34
N ARG A 32 -6.80 -1.25 -3.24
CA ARG A 32 -8.18 -1.81 -3.30
C ARG A 32 -9.13 -1.34 -2.19
N GLY A 33 -8.68 -0.45 -1.31
CA GLY A 33 -9.50 0.11 -0.25
C GLY A 33 -10.56 1.07 -0.78
N SER A 34 -11.64 1.21 -0.01
CA SER A 34 -12.63 2.27 -0.19
C SER A 34 -12.03 3.65 0.15
N VAL A 35 -12.78 4.72 -0.13
CA VAL A 35 -12.39 6.07 0.27
C VAL A 35 -12.24 6.16 1.80
N GLU A 36 -13.10 5.49 2.54
CA GLU A 36 -13.09 5.40 3.99
C GLU A 36 -11.81 4.70 4.49
N ASP A 37 -11.40 3.61 3.84
CA ASP A 37 -10.16 2.89 4.17
C ASP A 37 -8.92 3.75 3.91
N ILE A 38 -8.90 4.45 2.77
CA ILE A 38 -7.81 5.37 2.42
C ILE A 38 -7.72 6.50 3.46
N ARG A 39 -8.85 7.11 3.81
CA ARG A 39 -8.89 8.14 4.88
C ARG A 39 -8.39 7.59 6.20
N TRP A 40 -8.72 6.35 6.54
CA TRP A 40 -8.24 5.70 7.75
C TRP A 40 -6.71 5.56 7.73
N VAL A 41 -6.12 5.07 6.63
CA VAL A 41 -4.67 4.95 6.49
C VAL A 41 -3.97 6.31 6.60
N LEU A 42 -4.50 7.33 5.92
CA LEU A 42 -3.96 8.70 5.98
C LEU A 42 -4.02 9.32 7.39
N LYS A 43 -4.97 8.91 8.22
CA LYS A 43 -5.11 9.38 9.60
C LYS A 43 -4.20 8.64 10.58
N ASN A 44 -3.93 7.36 10.33
CA ASN A 44 -3.29 6.47 11.31
C ASN A 44 -1.80 6.27 11.08
N TYR A 45 -1.30 6.49 9.86
CA TYR A 45 0.14 6.41 9.56
C TYR A 45 0.71 7.80 9.32
N SER A 46 1.96 8.00 9.76
CA SER A 46 2.67 9.25 9.51
C SER A 46 2.88 9.46 8.01
N ARG A 47 2.99 10.71 7.59
CA ARG A 47 3.28 11.02 6.18
C ARG A 47 4.59 10.37 5.75
N GLU A 48 5.58 10.33 6.64
CA GLU A 48 6.88 9.70 6.45
C GLU A 48 6.76 8.18 6.22
N ASP A 49 5.90 7.49 6.99
CA ASP A 49 5.63 6.06 6.78
C ASP A 49 4.99 5.80 5.41
N LEU A 50 4.02 6.61 5.03
CA LEU A 50 3.30 6.48 3.76
C LEU A 50 4.22 6.76 2.57
N GLU A 51 5.02 7.83 2.65
CA GLU A 51 6.01 8.14 1.63
C GLU A 51 7.09 7.05 1.54
N ARG A 52 7.58 6.54 2.69
CA ARG A 52 8.54 5.43 2.70
C ARG A 52 7.96 4.20 2.02
N ASN A 53 6.69 3.88 2.28
CA ASN A 53 6.01 2.74 1.67
C ASN A 53 5.94 2.86 0.14
N VAL A 54 5.61 4.06 -0.36
CA VAL A 54 5.58 4.33 -1.81
C VAL A 54 6.98 4.34 -2.41
N ARG A 55 7.97 4.97 -1.76
CA ARG A 55 9.38 5.02 -2.23
C ARG A 55 10.00 3.62 -2.31
N ASN A 56 9.70 2.77 -1.34
CA ASN A 56 10.17 1.40 -1.24
C ASN A 56 9.08 0.41 -1.65
N ALA A 57 8.35 0.74 -2.72
CA ALA A 57 7.22 -0.05 -3.20
C ALA A 57 7.58 -1.54 -3.32
N MET A 58 6.91 -2.35 -2.50
CA MET A 58 7.21 -3.78 -2.37
C MET A 58 7.05 -4.51 -3.71
N LYS A 59 8.04 -5.35 -4.03
CA LYS A 59 8.10 -6.09 -5.29
C LYS A 59 6.83 -6.92 -5.52
N GLY A 60 6.22 -6.79 -6.70
CA GLY A 60 5.07 -7.59 -7.14
C GLY A 60 3.75 -7.35 -6.38
N MET A 61 3.68 -6.33 -5.53
CA MET A 61 2.53 -6.07 -4.66
C MET A 61 1.62 -4.96 -5.14
N TRP A 62 2.10 -4.07 -6.02
CA TRP A 62 1.37 -2.87 -6.38
C TRP A 62 0.55 -3.06 -7.66
N ASP A 63 -0.68 -2.54 -7.64
CA ASP A 63 -1.38 -2.22 -8.88
C ASP A 63 -0.71 -1.00 -9.54
N LYS A 64 -0.54 -1.06 -10.87
CA LYS A 64 0.16 0.00 -11.62
C LYS A 64 -0.53 1.35 -11.51
N ARG A 65 -1.87 1.39 -11.52
CA ARG A 65 -2.63 2.65 -11.45
C ARG A 65 -2.52 3.23 -10.04
N SER A 66 -2.65 2.38 -9.03
CA SER A 66 -2.53 2.76 -7.62
C SER A 66 -1.14 3.31 -7.30
N LEU A 67 -0.07 2.61 -7.72
CA LEU A 67 1.30 3.10 -7.52
C LEU A 67 1.52 4.46 -8.20
N ASN A 68 1.01 4.66 -9.41
CA ASN A 68 1.09 5.95 -10.10
C ASN A 68 0.32 7.05 -9.36
N LEU A 69 -0.90 6.75 -8.91
CA LEU A 69 -1.76 7.68 -8.19
C LEU A 69 -1.07 8.17 -6.92
N PHE A 70 -0.63 7.26 -6.06
CA PHE A 70 -0.02 7.63 -4.78
C PHE A 70 1.39 8.21 -4.95
N SER A 71 2.16 7.78 -5.96
CA SER A 71 3.40 8.48 -6.32
C SER A 71 3.14 9.94 -6.70
N GLY A 72 2.08 10.22 -7.46
CA GLY A 72 1.66 11.58 -7.78
C GLY A 72 1.18 12.36 -6.56
N PHE A 73 0.32 11.75 -5.73
CA PHE A 73 -0.22 12.35 -4.52
C PHE A 73 0.88 12.80 -3.54
N PHE A 74 1.91 11.98 -3.37
CA PHE A 74 3.06 12.31 -2.51
C PHE A 74 4.18 13.05 -3.23
N ASN A 75 4.03 13.37 -4.51
CA ASN A 75 5.08 13.97 -5.35
C ASN A 75 6.41 13.17 -5.32
N ILE A 76 6.31 11.85 -5.36
CA ILE A 76 7.43 10.92 -5.36
C ILE A 76 7.74 10.50 -6.81
N ARG A 77 8.99 10.72 -7.22
CA ARG A 77 9.52 10.12 -8.45
C ARG A 77 10.20 8.81 -8.09
N LEU A 78 9.62 7.70 -8.55
CA LEU A 78 10.21 6.38 -8.39
C LEU A 78 11.24 6.12 -9.48
N ASP A 79 12.32 5.45 -9.09
CA ASP A 79 13.24 4.84 -10.04
C ASP A 79 12.45 3.87 -10.96
N PRO A 80 12.63 3.94 -12.30
CA PRO A 80 11.90 3.09 -13.24
C PRO A 80 12.02 1.59 -12.95
N VAL A 81 13.20 1.13 -12.50
CA VAL A 81 13.48 -0.28 -12.17
C VAL A 81 12.74 -0.68 -10.90
N ILE A 82 12.71 0.18 -9.87
CA ILE A 82 11.93 -0.06 -8.65
C ILE A 82 10.44 -0.15 -9.00
N LYS A 83 9.95 0.82 -9.78
CA LYS A 83 8.55 0.89 -10.20
C LYS A 83 8.13 -0.33 -11.00
N GLU A 84 8.94 -0.79 -11.95
CA GLU A 84 8.65 -1.98 -12.73
C GLU A 84 8.60 -3.24 -11.86
N LYS A 85 9.58 -3.41 -10.95
CA LYS A 85 9.63 -4.53 -10.01
C LYS A 85 8.46 -4.52 -9.02
N ALA A 86 7.99 -3.36 -8.61
CA ALA A 86 6.89 -3.21 -7.65
C ALA A 86 5.54 -3.65 -8.21
N ILE A 87 5.32 -3.48 -9.51
CA ILE A 87 4.04 -3.79 -10.15
C ILE A 87 3.80 -5.31 -10.15
N LYS A 88 2.60 -5.72 -9.76
CA LYS A 88 2.15 -7.10 -9.87
C LYS A 88 2.08 -7.51 -11.35
N SER A 89 2.95 -8.43 -11.78
CA SER A 89 2.88 -9.00 -13.13
C SER A 89 1.76 -10.04 -13.20
N LEU A 90 1.00 -10.04 -14.30
CA LEU A 90 -0.03 -11.05 -14.61
C LEU A 90 0.54 -12.31 -15.31
N THR A 91 1.85 -12.42 -15.52
CA THR A 91 2.46 -13.48 -16.34
C THR A 91 2.78 -14.79 -15.62
N ASN A 92 1.90 -15.28 -14.74
CA ASN A 92 1.99 -16.67 -14.23
C ASN A 92 0.57 -17.21 -13.96
N PHE A 93 -0.10 -17.67 -15.02
CA PHE A 93 -1.15 -18.68 -14.98
C PHE A 93 -0.91 -19.64 -16.13
#